data_AF-K2FRT9-F1
#
_entry.id   AF-K2FRT9-F1
#
_cell.length_a   1.000
_cell.length_b   1.000
_cell.length_c   1.000
_cell.angle_alpha   90.00
_cell.angle_beta   90.00
_cell.angle_gamma   90.00
#
_symmetry.space_group_name_H-M   'P 1'
#
loop_
_entity.id
_entity.type
_entity.pdbx_description
1 polymer ?
#
loop_
_entity_poly.entity_id
_entity_poly.type
_entity_poly.pdbx_seq_one_letter_code
_entity_poly.pdbx_strand_id
1 'polypeptide(L)'
;TKIIEVLERQGIAKEDIETQNYSVQAQYDYKEGTQSLAGYDANQRLIVKVRDIQSDVKKTGQVIAAASEAGSNQMHGVTFEVSSISDLKQQAKIMAIEDAKRKSGALASAAEVKLGKVVGWYENDLSNPDNPVPYGMGGAVMEKSLSSVPAQIPSGTEDIVVEVSLTYDVK
;
A
#
# COMPACT_ATOMS: atom_id res chain seq x y z
N THR A 1 20.49 -15.61 -0.50
CA THR A 1 20.18 -16.01 -1.90
C THR A 1 20.54 -14.85 -2.80
N LYS A 2 20.97 -15.14 -4.05
CA LYS A 2 21.37 -14.12 -5.05
C LYS A 2 20.37 -12.95 -5.18
N ILE A 3 19.07 -13.23 -5.04
CA ILE A 3 18.00 -12.22 -5.05
C ILE A 3 18.11 -11.25 -3.87
N ILE A 4 18.30 -11.73 -2.64
CA ILE A 4 18.39 -10.87 -1.44
C ILE A 4 19.57 -9.90 -1.57
N GLU A 5 20.73 -10.38 -1.99
CA GLU A 5 21.92 -9.55 -2.20
C GLU A 5 21.70 -8.48 -3.28
N VAL A 6 20.95 -8.81 -4.33
CA VAL A 6 20.59 -7.84 -5.38
C VAL A 6 19.65 -6.78 -4.82
N LEU A 7 18.65 -7.15 -4.02
CA LEU A 7 17.73 -6.22 -3.38
C LEU A 7 18.45 -5.29 -2.39
N GLU A 8 19.38 -5.82 -1.60
CA GLU A 8 20.23 -5.02 -0.70
C GLU A 8 21.09 -4.01 -1.49
N ARG A 9 21.63 -4.41 -2.66
CA ARG A 9 22.35 -3.48 -3.56
C ARG A 9 21.46 -2.40 -4.19
N GLN A 10 20.14 -2.64 -4.28
CA GLN A 10 19.16 -1.62 -4.67
C GLN A 10 18.76 -0.71 -3.48
N GLY A 11 19.41 -0.85 -2.33
CA GLY A 11 19.16 -0.02 -1.14
C GLY A 11 17.93 -0.45 -0.37
N ILE A 12 17.45 -1.69 -0.54
CA ILE A 12 16.41 -2.26 0.31
C ILE A 12 17.05 -2.76 1.60
N ALA A 13 16.54 -2.29 2.74
CA ALA A 13 17.02 -2.74 4.04
C ALA A 13 16.64 -4.20 4.30
N LYS A 14 17.43 -4.93 5.08
CA LYS A 14 17.21 -6.36 5.31
C LYS A 14 15.88 -6.61 6.03
N GLU A 15 15.51 -5.74 6.95
CA GLU A 15 14.24 -5.71 7.67
C GLU A 15 13.03 -5.47 6.76
N ASP A 16 13.24 -4.92 5.56
CA ASP A 16 12.21 -4.71 4.55
C ASP A 16 12.10 -5.90 3.56
N ILE A 17 12.84 -6.99 3.79
CA ILE A 17 12.79 -8.23 3.01
C ILE A 17 12.31 -9.37 3.91
N GLU A 18 11.07 -9.79 3.72
CA GLU A 18 10.44 -10.86 4.51
C GLU A 18 10.21 -12.10 3.65
N THR A 19 10.48 -13.29 4.19
CA THR A 19 10.07 -14.54 3.54
C THR A 19 8.64 -14.87 3.95
N GLN A 20 7.69 -14.71 3.03
CA GLN A 20 6.29 -15.08 3.28
C GLN A 20 6.11 -16.60 3.30
N ASN A 21 6.79 -17.31 2.38
CA ASN A 21 6.70 -18.76 2.30
C ASN A 21 7.99 -19.37 1.77
N TYR A 22 8.31 -20.56 2.27
CA TYR A 22 9.33 -21.43 1.72
C TYR A 22 8.81 -22.87 1.75
N SER A 23 8.80 -23.54 0.61
CA SER A 23 8.38 -24.94 0.50
C SER A 23 9.27 -25.70 -0.47
N VAL A 24 9.47 -26.99 -0.19
CA VAL A 24 10.20 -27.91 -1.04
C VAL A 24 9.35 -29.15 -1.23
N GLN A 25 9.11 -29.55 -2.47
CA GLN A 25 8.21 -30.63 -2.84
C GLN A 25 8.94 -31.60 -3.76
N ALA A 26 8.89 -32.90 -3.43
CA ALA A 26 9.44 -33.92 -4.30
C ALA A 26 8.61 -34.03 -5.57
N GLN A 27 9.28 -34.03 -6.72
CA GLN A 27 8.69 -34.24 -8.03
C GLN A 27 8.95 -35.69 -8.45
N TYR A 28 7.92 -36.36 -8.93
CA TYR A 28 7.99 -37.76 -9.32
C TYR A 28 7.58 -37.92 -10.78
N ASP A 29 8.38 -38.70 -11.51
CA ASP A 29 8.04 -39.16 -12.84
C ASP A 29 7.30 -40.49 -12.73
N TYR A 30 6.22 -40.62 -13.51
CA TYR A 30 5.46 -41.85 -13.64
C TYR A 30 5.62 -42.37 -15.07
N LYS A 31 6.34 -43.47 -15.23
CA LYS A 31 6.50 -44.17 -16.52
C LYS A 31 6.15 -45.64 -16.32
N GLU A 32 5.29 -46.17 -17.19
CA GLU A 32 4.86 -47.58 -17.20
C GLU A 32 4.37 -48.10 -15.82
N GLY A 33 3.67 -47.25 -15.06
CA GLY A 33 3.13 -47.63 -13.74
C GLY A 33 4.16 -47.64 -12.60
N THR A 34 5.43 -47.30 -12.87
CA THR A 34 6.47 -47.16 -11.85
C THR A 34 6.70 -45.69 -11.52
N GLN A 35 6.63 -45.36 -10.23
CA GLN A 35 6.97 -44.03 -9.69
C GLN A 35 8.48 -43.95 -9.45
N SER A 36 9.13 -42.93 -9.99
CA SER A 36 10.53 -42.64 -9.73
C SER A 36 10.71 -41.18 -9.33
N LEU A 37 11.57 -40.91 -8.34
CA LEU A 37 11.88 -39.54 -7.91
C LEU A 37 12.61 -38.81 -9.04
N ALA A 38 11.98 -37.78 -9.58
CA ALA A 38 12.55 -36.94 -10.65
C ALA A 38 13.38 -35.79 -10.08
N GLY A 39 13.06 -35.32 -8.87
CA GLY A 39 13.81 -34.26 -8.21
C GLY A 39 13.02 -33.57 -7.10
N TYR A 40 13.41 -32.34 -6.79
CA TYR A 40 12.71 -31.48 -5.84
C TYR A 40 12.48 -30.11 -6.46
N ASP A 41 11.28 -29.59 -6.27
CA ASP A 41 10.89 -28.23 -6.62
C ASP A 41 10.85 -27.40 -5.34
N ALA A 42 11.59 -26.29 -5.31
CA ALA A 42 11.65 -25.40 -4.17
C ALA A 42 11.04 -24.04 -4.54
N ASN A 43 10.03 -23.63 -3.78
CA ASN A 43 9.35 -22.34 -3.95
C ASN A 43 9.63 -21.45 -2.74
N GLN A 44 10.19 -20.26 -2.99
CA GLN A 44 10.36 -19.22 -1.99
C GLN A 44 9.62 -17.97 -2.44
N ARG A 45 8.76 -17.43 -1.58
CA ARG A 45 8.10 -16.15 -1.81
C ARG A 45 8.60 -15.12 -0.81
N LEU A 46 9.03 -13.98 -1.35
CA LEU A 46 9.48 -12.83 -0.59
C LEU A 46 8.43 -11.70 -0.67
N ILE A 47 8.24 -10.99 0.43
CA ILE A 47 7.61 -9.67 0.47
C ILE A 47 8.74 -8.67 0.59
N VAL A 48 8.72 -7.65 -0.27
CA VAL A 48 9.76 -6.62 -0.32
C VAL A 48 9.08 -5.26 -0.14
N LYS A 49 9.46 -4.53 0.90
CA LYS A 49 8.97 -3.18 1.16
C LYS A 49 9.93 -2.17 0.53
N VAL A 50 9.42 -1.38 -0.42
CA VAL A 50 10.18 -0.29 -1.06
C VAL A 50 9.74 1.02 -0.43
N ARG A 51 10.63 1.67 0.33
CA ARG A 51 10.36 2.95 1.00
C ARG A 51 10.72 4.14 0.12
N ASP A 52 10.11 5.27 0.45
CA ASP A 52 10.38 6.60 -0.13
C ASP A 52 10.19 6.68 -1.65
N ILE A 53 9.20 5.93 -2.16
CA ILE A 53 8.87 5.88 -3.59
C ILE A 53 8.40 7.23 -4.15
N GLN A 54 7.95 8.16 -3.29
CA GLN A 54 7.62 9.52 -3.73
C GLN A 54 8.85 10.32 -4.18
N SER A 55 10.02 10.03 -3.63
CA SER A 55 11.27 10.72 -3.94
C SER A 55 11.92 10.19 -5.21
N ASP A 56 11.63 8.92 -5.55
CA ASP A 56 12.07 8.29 -6.79
C ASP A 56 10.99 7.32 -7.30
N VAL A 57 10.17 7.82 -8.22
CA VAL A 57 9.09 7.06 -8.87
C VAL A 57 9.59 5.88 -9.71
N LYS A 58 10.89 5.81 -10.03
CA LYS A 58 11.49 4.70 -10.78
C LYS A 58 12.01 3.59 -9.87
N LYS A 59 12.19 3.85 -8.57
CA LYS A 59 12.78 2.91 -7.62
C LYS A 59 12.06 1.57 -7.59
N THR A 60 10.72 1.59 -7.59
CA THR A 60 9.92 0.35 -7.64
C THR A 60 10.20 -0.46 -8.90
N GLY A 61 10.23 0.19 -10.08
CA GLY A 61 10.53 -0.47 -11.35
C GLY A 61 11.95 -1.02 -11.41
N GLN A 62 12.94 -0.31 -10.85
CA GLN A 62 14.33 -0.77 -10.74
C GLN A 62 14.46 -2.00 -9.85
N VAL A 63 13.78 -2.01 -8.70
CA VAL A 63 13.75 -3.16 -7.78
C VAL A 63 13.15 -4.39 -8.47
N ILE A 64 12.04 -4.22 -9.19
CA ILE A 64 11.39 -5.30 -9.95
C ILE A 64 12.30 -5.84 -11.05
N ALA A 65 12.94 -4.95 -11.82
CA ALA A 65 13.87 -5.35 -12.87
C ALA A 65 15.05 -6.14 -12.29
N ALA A 66 15.66 -5.64 -11.22
CA ALA A 66 16.79 -6.28 -10.56
C ALA A 66 16.42 -7.65 -9.98
N ALA A 67 15.24 -7.78 -9.35
CA ALA A 67 14.73 -9.06 -8.86
C ALA A 67 14.48 -10.07 -10.00
N SER A 68 13.97 -9.59 -11.15
CA SER A 68 13.73 -10.44 -12.33
C SER A 68 15.04 -10.93 -12.94
N GLU A 69 16.03 -10.05 -13.12
CA GLU A 69 17.38 -10.42 -13.58
C GLU A 69 18.09 -11.39 -12.61
N ALA A 70 17.78 -11.31 -11.32
CA ALA A 70 18.30 -12.20 -10.30
C ALA A 70 17.64 -13.59 -10.27
N GLY A 71 16.59 -13.82 -11.06
CA GLY A 71 15.91 -15.10 -11.22
C GLY A 71 14.50 -15.19 -10.62
N SER A 72 13.92 -14.07 -10.15
CA SER A 72 12.49 -14.04 -9.80
C SER A 72 11.66 -14.24 -11.06
N ASN A 73 10.73 -15.20 -11.02
CA ASN A 73 9.93 -15.62 -12.16
C ASN A 73 8.41 -15.44 -11.95
N GLN A 74 7.99 -15.04 -10.75
CA GLN A 74 6.60 -14.77 -10.40
C GLN A 74 6.50 -13.48 -9.57
N MET A 75 5.68 -12.53 -10.04
CA MET A 75 5.40 -11.27 -9.33
C MET A 75 3.91 -11.23 -8.99
N HIS A 76 3.57 -11.11 -7.71
CA HIS A 76 2.19 -11.19 -7.22
C HIS A 76 1.50 -9.81 -7.09
N GLY A 77 1.87 -8.86 -7.94
CA GLY A 77 1.35 -7.49 -7.92
C GLY A 77 2.18 -6.55 -7.04
N VAL A 78 1.86 -5.26 -7.11
CA VAL A 78 2.47 -4.19 -6.33
C VAL A 78 1.37 -3.48 -5.57
N THR A 79 1.53 -3.39 -4.25
CA THR A 79 0.63 -2.63 -3.37
C THR A 79 1.35 -1.37 -2.93
N PHE A 80 0.64 -0.25 -3.00
CA PHE A 80 1.11 1.04 -2.50
C PHE A 80 0.49 1.31 -1.13
N GLU A 81 1.33 1.72 -0.18
CA GLU A 81 0.92 2.00 1.20
C GLU A 81 1.51 3.33 1.66
N VAL A 82 0.78 4.05 2.51
CA VAL A 82 1.25 5.27 3.17
C VAL A 82 1.66 4.93 4.61
N SER A 83 2.92 5.18 4.97
CA SER A 83 3.50 4.74 6.25
C SER A 83 2.93 5.46 7.49
N SER A 84 2.41 6.68 7.34
CA SER A 84 1.92 7.52 8.45
C SER A 84 0.44 7.84 8.34
N ILE A 85 -0.37 6.87 7.91
CA ILE A 85 -1.80 7.11 7.67
C ILE A 85 -2.55 7.57 8.93
N SER A 86 -2.17 7.06 10.10
CA SER A 86 -2.75 7.48 11.39
C SER A 86 -2.51 8.97 11.68
N ASP A 87 -1.28 9.44 11.46
CA ASP A 87 -0.93 10.85 11.73
C ASP A 87 -1.64 11.79 10.77
N LEU A 88 -1.76 11.38 9.50
CA LEU A 88 -2.49 12.14 8.49
C LEU A 88 -4.01 12.15 8.78
N LYS A 89 -4.59 11.03 9.22
CA LYS A 89 -5.98 10.97 9.71
C LYS A 89 -6.19 11.92 10.90
N GLN A 90 -5.25 11.95 11.85
CA GLN A 90 -5.34 12.85 13.00
C GLN A 90 -5.27 14.32 12.57
N GLN A 91 -4.39 14.67 11.63
CA GLN A 91 -4.32 16.02 11.06
C GLN A 91 -5.63 16.39 10.36
N ALA A 92 -6.21 15.48 9.56
CA ALA A 92 -7.50 15.69 8.90
C ALA A 92 -8.63 15.93 9.90
N LYS A 93 -8.68 15.19 11.01
CA LYS A 93 -9.66 15.38 12.10
C LYS A 93 -9.56 16.76 12.73
N ILE A 94 -8.34 17.24 13.00
CA ILE A 94 -8.11 18.58 13.57
C ILE A 94 -8.61 19.65 12.59
N MET A 95 -8.26 19.54 11.31
CA MET A 95 -8.72 20.47 10.27
C MET A 95 -10.25 20.46 10.14
N ALA A 96 -10.89 19.28 10.23
CA ALA A 96 -12.34 19.15 10.18
C ALA A 96 -13.03 19.83 11.39
N ILE A 97 -12.46 19.72 12.59
CA ILE A 97 -12.96 20.44 13.78
C ILE A 97 -12.86 21.95 13.60
N GLU A 98 -11.75 22.45 13.06
CA GLU A 98 -11.56 23.88 12.80
C GLU A 98 -12.55 24.42 11.75
N ASP A 99 -12.75 23.66 10.67
CA ASP A 99 -13.76 23.98 9.64
C ASP A 99 -15.18 23.98 10.23
N ALA A 100 -15.54 22.97 11.01
CA ALA A 100 -16.83 22.89 11.68
C ALA A 100 -17.05 24.08 12.62
N LYS A 101 -16.05 24.46 13.45
CA LYS A 101 -16.13 25.65 14.32
C LYS A 101 -16.37 26.93 13.52
N ARG A 102 -15.64 27.12 12.42
CA ARG A 102 -15.78 28.29 11.55
C ARG A 102 -17.17 28.36 10.92
N LYS A 103 -17.66 27.25 10.36
CA LYS A 103 -18.99 27.15 9.75
C LYS A 103 -20.10 27.38 10.77
N SER A 104 -20.04 26.72 11.93
CA SER A 104 -21.01 26.90 13.01
C SER A 104 -21.04 28.35 13.51
N GLY A 105 -19.89 29.00 13.66
CA GLY A 105 -19.83 30.41 14.06
C GLY A 105 -20.49 31.37 13.06
N ALA A 106 -20.27 31.14 11.76
CA ALA A 106 -20.91 31.94 10.70
C ALA A 106 -22.44 31.74 10.71
N LEU A 107 -22.92 30.50 10.81
CA LEU A 107 -24.35 30.18 10.86
C LEU A 107 -25.02 30.73 12.12
N ALA A 108 -24.37 30.62 13.29
CA ALA A 108 -24.90 31.15 14.54
C ALA A 108 -25.04 32.68 14.49
N SER A 109 -24.04 33.36 13.91
CA SER A 109 -24.08 34.82 13.71
C SER A 109 -25.24 35.23 12.81
N ALA A 110 -25.48 34.50 11.71
CA ALA A 110 -26.59 34.75 10.80
C ALA A 110 -27.97 34.44 11.41
N ALA A 111 -28.03 33.50 12.34
CA ALA A 111 -29.25 33.13 13.07
C ALA A 111 -29.46 33.94 14.35
N GLU A 112 -28.59 34.91 14.64
CA GLU A 112 -28.63 35.75 15.85
C GLU A 112 -28.58 34.95 17.18
N VAL A 113 -27.97 33.76 17.18
CA VAL A 113 -27.78 32.92 18.37
C VAL A 113 -26.32 32.91 18.82
N LYS A 114 -26.08 32.74 20.12
CA LYS A 114 -24.72 32.62 20.66
C LYS A 114 -24.37 31.16 20.93
N LEU A 115 -23.33 30.66 20.30
CA LEU A 115 -22.78 29.33 20.60
C LEU A 115 -22.06 29.36 21.96
N GLY A 116 -22.39 28.41 22.81
CA GLY A 116 -21.70 28.09 24.05
C GLY A 116 -20.54 27.13 23.84
N LYS A 117 -20.32 26.25 24.82
CA LYS A 117 -19.23 25.26 24.75
C LYS A 117 -19.62 24.13 23.80
N VAL A 118 -18.62 23.52 23.17
CA VAL A 118 -18.79 22.21 22.52
C VAL A 118 -19.08 21.20 23.62
N VAL A 119 -20.23 20.52 23.52
CA VAL A 119 -20.68 19.50 24.49
C VAL A 119 -20.54 18.07 23.95
N GLY A 120 -20.27 17.94 22.66
CA GLY A 120 -20.00 16.66 22.02
C GLY A 120 -19.53 16.87 20.58
N TRP A 121 -18.96 15.80 20.02
CA TRP A 121 -18.64 15.73 18.61
C TRP A 121 -18.84 14.30 18.13
N TYR A 122 -19.04 14.16 16.83
CA TYR A 122 -19.13 12.90 16.12
C TYR A 122 -18.17 12.93 14.94
N GLU A 123 -17.44 11.83 14.75
CA GLU A 123 -16.44 11.66 13.70
C GLU A 123 -16.91 10.56 12.76
N ASN A 124 -16.81 10.82 11.46
CA ASN A 124 -17.09 9.87 10.41
C ASN A 124 -15.92 9.84 9.43
N ASP A 125 -15.12 8.78 9.49
CA ASP A 125 -14.00 8.57 8.59
C ASP A 125 -14.56 8.03 7.26
N LEU A 126 -14.69 8.92 6.26
CA LEU A 126 -15.32 8.62 4.96
C LEU A 126 -14.37 7.91 3.99
N SER A 127 -13.07 8.15 4.13
CA SER A 127 -12.02 7.36 3.48
C SER A 127 -11.39 6.45 4.51
N ASN A 128 -11.50 5.12 4.33
CA ASN A 128 -10.73 4.18 5.12
C ASN A 128 -9.59 3.55 4.30
N PRO A 129 -8.38 4.15 4.33
CA PRO A 129 -7.18 3.58 3.74
C PRO A 129 -6.76 2.25 4.37
N ASP A 130 -7.34 1.83 5.51
CA ASP A 130 -7.07 0.51 6.10
C ASP A 130 -7.71 -0.63 5.27
N ASN A 131 -8.50 -0.29 4.26
CA ASN A 131 -9.02 -1.24 3.28
C ASN A 131 -8.81 -0.66 1.87
N PRO A 132 -7.55 -0.65 1.38
CA PRO A 132 -7.26 -0.13 0.05
C PRO A 132 -8.06 -0.95 -0.95
N VAL A 133 -9.03 -0.31 -1.60
CA VAL A 133 -9.67 -0.89 -2.77
C VAL A 133 -8.55 -1.09 -3.79
N PRO A 134 -8.29 -2.31 -4.29
CA PRO A 134 -7.19 -2.55 -5.21
C PRO A 134 -7.38 -1.70 -6.49
N TYR A 135 -6.80 -0.51 -6.51
CA TYR A 135 -6.69 0.30 -7.72
C TYR A 135 -5.57 -0.32 -8.56
N GLY A 136 -5.92 -1.40 -9.26
CA GLY A 136 -4.93 -2.17 -9.99
C GLY A 136 -5.33 -3.57 -10.42
N MET A 137 -6.60 -3.85 -10.75
CA MET A 137 -6.83 -4.89 -11.76
C MET A 137 -6.48 -4.33 -13.15
N GLY A 138 -5.18 -4.07 -13.35
CA GLY A 138 -4.56 -3.92 -14.66
C GLY A 138 -4.49 -5.27 -15.35
N GLY A 139 -5.64 -5.89 -15.56
CA GLY A 139 -5.80 -7.04 -16.44
C GLY A 139 -5.82 -6.55 -17.88
N ALA A 140 -4.65 -6.29 -18.46
CA ALA A 140 -4.39 -6.37 -19.90
C ALA A 140 -2.89 -6.14 -20.17
N VAL A 141 -2.35 -6.96 -21.08
CA VAL A 141 -1.01 -6.90 -21.71
C VAL A 141 0.21 -7.31 -20.89
N MET A 142 0.28 -8.61 -20.53
CA MET A 142 1.56 -9.34 -20.60
C MET A 142 1.49 -10.38 -21.70
N GLU A 143 1.46 -9.90 -22.95
CA GLU A 143 2.01 -10.68 -24.04
C GLU A 143 3.05 -9.82 -24.76
N LYS A 144 4.31 -10.24 -24.63
CA LYS A 144 5.45 -9.86 -25.47
C LYS A 144 6.08 -8.49 -25.22
N SER A 145 7.01 -8.42 -24.25
CA SER A 145 8.43 -8.05 -24.48
C SER A 145 9.18 -7.92 -23.15
N LEU A 146 9.98 -8.93 -22.81
CA LEU A 146 11.03 -8.84 -21.81
C LEU A 146 12.18 -7.98 -22.38
N SER A 147 11.99 -6.67 -22.37
CA SER A 147 13.06 -5.71 -22.50
C SER A 147 13.19 -5.01 -21.16
N SER A 148 14.41 -4.94 -20.63
CA SER A 148 14.83 -4.46 -19.31
C SER A 148 14.58 -2.97 -19.04
N VAL A 149 13.48 -2.43 -19.54
CA VAL A 149 13.03 -1.09 -19.20
C VAL A 149 12.27 -1.21 -17.88
N PRO A 150 12.70 -0.53 -16.79
CA PRO A 150 11.97 -0.55 -15.53
C PRO A 150 10.55 -0.04 -15.80
N ALA A 151 9.56 -0.89 -15.51
CA ALA A 151 8.16 -0.50 -15.63
C ALA A 151 7.93 0.73 -14.76
N GLN A 152 7.41 1.81 -15.36
CA GLN A 152 6.93 2.95 -14.60
C GLN A 152 5.60 2.54 -13.97
N ILE A 153 5.56 2.49 -12.64
CA ILE A 153 4.33 2.19 -11.90
C ILE A 153 3.90 3.50 -11.26
N PRO A 154 2.91 4.21 -11.83
CA PRO A 154 2.42 5.45 -11.23
C PRO A 154 1.80 5.14 -9.86
N SER A 155 2.36 5.73 -8.80
CA SER A 155 1.70 5.83 -7.51
C SER A 155 0.70 6.98 -7.61
N GLY A 156 -0.59 6.68 -7.65
CA GLY A 156 -1.63 7.71 -7.57
C GLY A 156 -1.59 8.46 -6.24
N THR A 157 -2.39 9.52 -6.12
CA THR A 157 -2.61 10.21 -4.84
C THR A 157 -3.84 9.61 -4.16
N GLU A 158 -3.79 9.46 -2.83
CA GLU A 158 -4.94 9.07 -2.00
C GLU A 158 -5.35 10.23 -1.11
N ASP A 159 -6.63 10.60 -1.15
CA ASP A 159 -7.18 11.67 -0.32
C ASP A 159 -7.76 11.09 0.97
N ILE A 160 -7.43 11.71 2.11
CA ILE A 160 -8.04 11.40 3.40
C ILE A 160 -9.18 12.37 3.65
N VAL A 161 -10.40 11.84 3.65
CA VAL A 161 -11.64 12.57 3.88
C VAL A 161 -12.23 12.18 5.22
N VAL A 162 -12.36 13.17 6.10
CA VAL A 162 -12.96 13.05 7.43
C VAL A 162 -14.11 14.05 7.53
N GLU A 163 -15.25 13.59 8.01
CA GLU A 163 -16.38 14.43 8.36
C GLU A 163 -16.51 14.52 9.89
N VAL A 164 -16.66 15.74 10.41
CA VAL A 164 -16.87 15.99 11.84
C VAL A 164 -18.12 16.83 12.05
N SER A 165 -18.99 16.37 12.94
CA SER A 165 -20.13 17.12 13.44
C SER A 165 -19.86 17.59 14.87
N LEU A 166 -20.08 18.87 15.15
CA LEU A 166 -19.94 19.45 16.49
C LEU A 166 -21.32 19.78 17.09
N THR A 167 -21.51 19.44 18.36
CA THR A 167 -22.70 19.81 19.12
C THR A 167 -22.37 20.90 20.13
N TYR A 168 -23.16 21.96 20.11
CA TYR A 168 -23.00 23.12 20.99
C TYR A 168 -24.20 23.27 21.93
N ASP A 169 -23.91 23.75 23.13
CA ASP A 169 -24.87 24.52 23.93
C ASP A 169 -25.18 25.84 23.20
N VAL A 170 -26.44 26.30 23.25
CA VAL A 170 -26.86 27.60 22.71
C VAL A 170 -27.34 28.48 23.85
N LYS A 171 -26.93 29.75 23.82
CA LYS A 171 -27.28 30.78 24.82
C LYS A 171 -28.23 31.83 24.26
#